data_AF-A0A7G8HKC4-F1
#
_entry.id   AF-A0A7G8HKC4-F1
#
_cell.length_a   1.000
_cell.length_b   1.000
_cell.length_c   1.000
_cell.angle_alpha   90.00
_cell.angle_beta   90.00
_cell.angle_gamma   90.00
#
_symmetry.space_group_name_H-M   'P 1'
#
loop_
_entity.id
_entity.type
_entity.pdbx_description
1 polymer ?
#
loop_
_entity_poly.entity_id
_entity_poly.type
_entity_poly.pdbx_seq_one_letter_code
_entity_poly.pdbx_strand_id
1 'polypeptide(L)'
;MTVSAAMQVRLDKIDAHLKEHNLRVEKLYGFYPILKSNSNDSTKPLACRGPKGSGFSWIAFFFPFAVSTQIREFSFFAIQASIYILTTWIYVITGKDLSSVAALGFFIVYGYWFPYLRYLAFKENRQEYTVFQSIVFGLLLSFASIVPSMVIESFLIDN
;
A
#
# COMPACT_ATOMS: atom_id res chain seq x y z
N MET A 1 -2.73 21.22 1.27
CA MET A 1 -1.91 19.98 1.34
C MET A 1 -0.45 20.38 1.27
N THR A 2 0.37 19.99 2.25
CA THR A 2 1.81 20.31 2.24
C THR A 2 2.57 19.15 1.61
N VAL A 3 2.51 19.05 0.29
CA VAL A 3 3.31 18.06 -0.46
C VAL A 3 4.73 18.62 -0.59
N SER A 4 5.74 17.84 -0.22
CA SER A 4 7.14 18.26 -0.40
C SER A 4 7.42 18.54 -1.89
N ALA A 5 8.28 19.50 -2.20
CA ALA A 5 8.62 19.84 -3.59
C ALA A 5 9.08 18.62 -4.41
N ALA A 6 9.88 17.73 -3.81
CA ALA A 6 10.33 16.49 -4.45
C ALA A 6 9.17 15.53 -4.77
N MET A 7 8.17 15.45 -3.90
CA MET A 7 6.97 14.63 -4.16
C MET A 7 6.08 15.29 -5.20
N GLN A 8 5.94 16.62 -5.20
CA GLN A 8 5.16 17.35 -6.21
C GLN A 8 5.70 17.06 -7.62
N VAL A 9 7.02 17.14 -7.81
CA VAL A 9 7.66 16.78 -9.09
C VAL A 9 7.35 15.33 -9.52
N ARG A 10 7.24 14.39 -8.57
CA ARG A 10 6.84 13.00 -8.89
C ARG A 10 5.38 12.92 -9.30
N LEU A 11 4.49 13.63 -8.61
CA LEU A 11 3.07 13.69 -8.96
C LEU A 11 2.86 14.31 -10.34
N ASP A 12 3.59 15.38 -10.66
CA ASP A 12 3.51 16.05 -11.95
C ASP A 12 4.01 15.14 -13.09
N LYS A 13 5.08 14.36 -12.84
CA LYS A 13 5.56 13.34 -13.79
C LYS A 13 4.54 12.23 -14.01
N ILE A 14 3.88 11.77 -12.95
CA ILE A 14 2.80 10.79 -13.06
C ILE A 14 1.65 11.38 -13.89
N ASP A 15 1.23 12.61 -13.61
CA ASP A 15 0.14 13.27 -14.34
C ASP A 15 0.48 13.46 -15.83
N ALA A 16 1.70 13.89 -16.14
CA ALA A 16 2.18 14.06 -17.51
C ALA A 16 2.15 12.73 -18.27
N HIS A 17 2.66 11.66 -17.68
CA HIS A 17 2.68 10.34 -18.29
C HIS A 17 1.25 9.79 -18.52
N LEU A 18 0.36 9.98 -17.55
CA LEU A 18 -1.04 9.57 -17.69
C LEU A 18 -1.74 10.32 -18.83
N LYS A 19 -1.51 11.63 -18.96
CA LYS A 19 -2.05 12.44 -20.06
C LYS A 19 -1.49 12.03 -21.41
N GLU A 20 -0.18 11.82 -21.52
CA GLU A 20 0.49 11.42 -22.76
C GLU A 20 -0.08 10.11 -23.32
N HIS A 21 -0.40 9.16 -22.45
CA HIS A 21 -0.89 7.83 -22.84
C HIS A 21 -2.41 7.66 -22.72
N ASN A 22 -3.18 8.74 -22.46
CA ASN A 22 -4.62 8.69 -22.21
C ASN A 22 -5.02 7.64 -21.16
N LEU A 23 -4.27 7.57 -20.06
CA LEU A 23 -4.47 6.64 -18.95
C LEU A 23 -5.07 7.36 -17.74
N ARG A 24 -5.78 6.61 -16.90
CA ARG A 24 -6.19 6.99 -15.55
C ARG A 24 -5.72 5.96 -14.54
N VAL A 25 -5.41 6.43 -13.34
CA VAL A 25 -5.13 5.56 -12.19
C VAL A 25 -6.46 5.31 -11.50
N GLU A 26 -6.77 4.06 -11.21
CA GLU A 26 -7.94 3.65 -10.42
C GLU A 26 -7.51 2.63 -9.36
N LYS A 27 -8.39 2.34 -8.40
CA LYS A 27 -8.17 1.26 -7.43
C LYS A 27 -9.09 0.09 -7.75
N LEU A 28 -8.51 -1.05 -8.09
CA LEU A 28 -9.22 -2.32 -8.14
C LEU A 28 -9.45 -2.82 -6.70
N TYR A 29 -10.67 -3.26 -6.41
CA TYR A 29 -11.12 -3.69 -5.07
C TYR A 29 -10.87 -2.66 -3.96
N GLY A 30 -10.74 -1.37 -4.30
CA GLY A 30 -10.51 -0.30 -3.33
C GLY A 30 -9.09 -0.26 -2.73
N PHE A 31 -8.15 -1.07 -3.23
CA PHE A 31 -6.78 -1.10 -2.69
C PHE A 31 -5.67 -1.20 -3.74
N TYR A 32 -5.88 -1.95 -4.82
CA TYR A 32 -4.84 -2.26 -5.78
C TYR A 32 -4.81 -1.19 -6.87
N PRO A 33 -3.77 -0.34 -6.96
CA PRO A 33 -3.75 0.67 -8.00
C PRO A 33 -3.59 0.00 -9.37
N ILE A 34 -4.45 0.35 -10.32
CA ILE A 34 -4.42 -0.10 -11.72
C ILE A 34 -4.34 1.09 -12.66
N LEU A 35 -3.83 0.84 -13.86
CA LEU A 35 -3.90 1.79 -14.97
C LEU A 35 -5.01 1.35 -15.91
N LYS A 36 -5.95 2.25 -16.17
CA LYS A 36 -7.06 2.03 -17.09
C LYS A 36 -6.94 3.00 -18.26
N SER A 37 -7.16 2.52 -19.48
CA SER A 37 -7.24 3.43 -20.63
C SER A 37 -8.52 4.27 -20.55
N ASN A 38 -8.45 5.52 -21.03
CA ASN A 38 -9.63 6.36 -21.21
C ASN A 38 -10.43 5.95 -22.46
N SER A 39 -9.80 5.28 -23.43
CA SER A 39 -10.43 4.89 -24.71
C SER A 39 -10.98 3.47 -24.74
N ASN A 40 -10.58 2.62 -23.80
CA ASN A 40 -10.96 1.21 -23.78
C ASN A 40 -10.97 0.68 -22.35
N ASP A 41 -11.75 -0.36 -22.08
CA ASP A 41 -11.88 -0.93 -20.73
C ASP A 41 -10.67 -1.79 -20.30
N SER A 42 -9.54 -1.66 -21.02
CA SER A 42 -8.33 -2.42 -20.76
C SER A 42 -7.66 -1.93 -19.46
N THR A 43 -7.65 -2.82 -18.47
CA THR A 43 -6.96 -2.64 -17.20
C THR A 43 -5.58 -3.28 -17.27
N LYS A 44 -4.52 -2.50 -17.05
CA LYS A 44 -3.18 -3.04 -16.85
C LYS A 44 -2.81 -2.94 -15.37
N PRO A 45 -2.41 -4.05 -14.72
CA PRO A 45 -1.89 -3.98 -13.38
C PRO A 45 -0.66 -3.06 -13.36
N LEU A 46 -0.52 -2.28 -12.29
CA LEU A 46 0.69 -1.49 -12.07
C LEU A 46 1.86 -2.44 -11.88
N ALA A 47 2.69 -2.57 -12.91
CA ALA A 47 3.91 -3.36 -12.83
C ALA A 47 4.80 -2.81 -11.69
N CYS A 48 5.53 -3.70 -11.00
CA CYS A 48 6.57 -3.29 -10.05
C CYS A 48 7.67 -2.42 -10.68
N ARG A 49 7.73 -2.36 -12.02
CA ARG A 49 8.36 -1.27 -12.77
C ARG A 49 7.25 -0.33 -13.23
N GLY A 50 6.80 0.54 -12.34
CA GLY A 50 5.70 1.46 -12.63
C GLY A 50 5.98 2.28 -13.89
N PRO A 51 4.95 2.90 -14.49
CA PRO A 51 5.10 3.92 -15.50
C PRO A 51 6.29 4.85 -15.25
N LYS A 52 7.04 5.17 -16.33
CA LYS A 52 8.23 6.02 -16.28
C LYS A 52 7.90 7.29 -15.49
N GLY A 53 8.56 7.47 -14.34
CA GLY A 53 8.51 8.73 -13.57
C GLY A 53 8.07 8.62 -12.11
N SER A 54 7.32 7.58 -11.72
CA SER A 54 6.89 7.39 -10.32
C SER A 54 8.02 6.97 -9.37
N GLY A 55 8.84 6.02 -9.82
CA GLY A 55 9.97 5.47 -9.05
C GLY A 55 9.56 4.68 -7.81
N PHE A 56 10.56 4.17 -7.10
CA PHE A 56 10.37 3.52 -5.80
C PHE A 56 10.34 4.56 -4.67
N SER A 57 9.45 4.36 -3.69
CA SER A 57 9.37 5.18 -2.49
C SER A 57 10.05 4.49 -1.30
N TRP A 58 11.29 4.88 -1.02
CA TRP A 58 12.05 4.37 0.14
C TRP A 58 11.35 4.65 1.48
N ILE A 59 10.72 5.81 1.62
CA ILE A 59 9.98 6.14 2.85
C ILE A 59 8.79 5.20 3.04
N ALA A 60 8.10 4.83 1.96
CA ALA A 60 6.98 3.90 2.03
C ALA A 60 7.43 2.45 2.23
N PHE A 61 8.66 2.12 1.85
CA PHE A 61 9.26 0.82 2.13
C PHE A 61 9.61 0.63 3.60
N PHE A 62 10.26 1.63 4.23
CA PHE A 62 10.67 1.55 5.64
C PHE A 62 9.55 1.89 6.61
N PHE A 63 8.65 2.81 6.23
CA PHE A 63 7.58 3.30 7.10
C PHE A 63 6.21 3.24 6.40
N PRO A 64 5.78 2.06 5.89
CA PRO A 64 4.52 1.93 5.17
C PRO A 64 3.32 2.30 6.04
N PHE A 65 3.32 1.92 7.32
CA PHE A 65 2.26 2.22 8.29
C PHE A 65 2.03 3.72 8.49
N ALA A 66 3.10 4.52 8.51
CA ALA A 66 3.01 5.95 8.72
C ALA A 66 2.49 6.64 7.46
N VAL A 67 3.06 6.30 6.30
CA VAL A 67 2.69 6.96 5.06
C VAL A 67 1.31 6.54 4.55
N SER A 68 0.88 5.29 4.79
CA SER A 68 -0.47 4.81 4.46
C SER A 68 -1.52 5.54 5.28
N THR A 69 -1.28 5.69 6.59
CA THR A 69 -2.16 6.43 7.49
C THR A 69 -2.20 7.91 7.13
N GLN A 70 -1.06 8.51 6.75
CA GLN A 70 -1.00 9.91 6.33
C GLN A 70 -1.96 10.20 5.18
N ILE A 71 -2.04 9.34 4.17
CA ILE A 71 -2.95 9.47 3.02
C ILE A 71 -4.33 8.84 3.26
N ARG A 72 -4.61 8.39 4.50
CA ARG A 72 -5.84 7.69 4.93
C ARG A 72 -6.15 6.43 4.11
N GLU A 73 -5.11 5.68 3.75
CA GLU A 73 -5.22 4.43 3.00
C GLU A 73 -5.34 3.22 3.95
N PHE A 74 -6.50 3.08 4.58
CA PHE A 74 -6.74 2.00 5.56
C PHE A 74 -6.71 0.60 4.95
N SER A 75 -6.93 0.47 3.63
CA SER A 75 -6.81 -0.79 2.90
C SER A 75 -5.43 -1.44 3.07
N PHE A 76 -4.37 -0.66 3.35
CA PHE A 76 -3.05 -1.19 3.70
C PHE A 76 -3.10 -2.15 4.89
N PHE A 77 -3.80 -1.77 5.96
CA PHE A 77 -3.91 -2.57 7.19
C PHE A 77 -4.75 -3.83 7.00
N ALA A 78 -5.79 -3.75 6.16
CA ALA A 78 -6.58 -4.93 5.78
C ALA A 78 -5.75 -5.98 5.02
N ILE A 79 -4.89 -5.54 4.10
CA ILE A 79 -3.96 -6.43 3.39
C ILE A 79 -2.91 -6.97 4.35
N GLN A 80 -2.36 -6.12 5.22
CA GLN A 80 -1.40 -6.55 6.24
C GLN A 80 -1.99 -7.65 7.13
N ALA A 81 -3.22 -7.48 7.63
CA ALA A 81 -3.92 -8.49 8.42
C ALA A 81 -4.13 -9.79 7.63
N SER A 82 -4.51 -9.68 6.35
CA SER A 82 -4.73 -10.84 5.47
C SER A 82 -3.43 -11.63 5.25
N ILE A 83 -2.30 -10.94 5.09
CA ILE A 83 -0.98 -11.58 4.97
C ILE A 83 -0.65 -12.34 6.25
N TYR A 84 -0.81 -11.73 7.43
CA TYR A 84 -0.54 -12.41 8.70
C TYR A 84 -1.40 -13.66 8.89
N ILE A 85 -2.71 -13.56 8.63
CA ILE A 85 -3.63 -14.69 8.71
C ILE A 85 -3.16 -15.83 7.77
N LEU A 86 -2.85 -15.52 6.52
CA LEU A 86 -2.40 -16.52 5.55
C LEU A 86 -1.07 -17.17 5.95
N THR A 87 -0.10 -16.39 6.45
CA THR A 87 1.19 -16.94 6.88
C THR A 87 1.06 -17.79 8.13
N THR A 88 0.18 -17.42 9.06
CA THR A 88 -0.16 -18.26 10.23
C THR A 88 -0.79 -19.58 9.78
N TRP A 89 -1.73 -19.57 8.83
CA TRP A 89 -2.29 -20.82 8.31
C TRP A 89 -1.23 -21.72 7.66
N ILE A 90 -0.31 -21.13 6.89
CA ILE A 90 0.82 -21.89 6.31
C ILE A 90 1.70 -22.47 7.42
N TYR A 91 1.97 -21.70 8.47
CA TYR A 91 2.74 -22.16 9.62
C TYR A 91 2.06 -23.33 10.32
N VAL A 92 0.75 -23.22 10.61
CA VAL A 92 -0.04 -24.31 11.22
C VAL A 92 0.01 -25.59 10.39
N ILE A 93 -0.09 -25.50 9.06
CA ILE A 93 -0.14 -26.67 8.17
C ILE A 93 1.24 -27.28 7.92
N THR A 94 2.28 -26.44 7.79
CA THR A 94 3.60 -26.86 7.28
C THR A 94 4.74 -26.74 8.28
N GLY A 95 4.51 -26.10 9.43
CA GLY A 95 5.53 -25.75 10.42
C GLY A 95 6.52 -24.67 9.96
N LYS A 96 6.32 -24.06 8.78
CA LYS A 96 7.25 -23.07 8.21
C LYS A 96 6.74 -21.65 8.42
N ASP A 97 7.56 -20.83 9.06
CA ASP A 97 7.29 -19.41 9.21
C ASP A 97 7.70 -18.65 7.93
N LEU A 98 6.70 -18.09 7.24
CA LEU A 98 6.88 -17.25 6.04
C LEU A 98 6.49 -15.79 6.29
N SER A 99 6.14 -15.43 7.53
CA SER A 99 5.63 -14.10 7.90
C SER A 99 6.58 -12.97 7.47
N SER A 100 7.86 -13.12 7.76
CA SER A 100 8.90 -12.13 7.45
C SER A 100 9.11 -11.96 5.95
N VAL A 101 9.10 -13.06 5.18
CA VAL A 101 9.27 -13.03 3.72
C VAL A 101 8.07 -12.39 3.05
N ALA A 102 6.85 -12.75 3.49
CA ALA A 102 5.62 -12.16 2.96
C ALA A 102 5.52 -10.66 3.29
N ALA A 103 5.87 -10.27 4.52
CA ALA A 103 5.90 -8.86 4.93
C ALA A 103 6.90 -8.04 4.11
N LEU A 104 8.12 -8.56 3.91
CA LEU A 104 9.15 -7.90 3.10
C LEU A 104 8.70 -7.76 1.63
N GLY A 105 8.13 -8.82 1.05
CA GLY A 105 7.57 -8.77 -0.30
C GLY A 105 6.47 -7.71 -0.43
N PHE A 106 5.57 -7.63 0.56
CA PHE A 106 4.52 -6.63 0.59
C PHE A 106 5.07 -5.20 0.72
N PHE A 107 6.09 -4.96 1.54
CA PHE A 107 6.70 -3.64 1.68
C PHE A 107 7.37 -3.18 0.39
N ILE A 108 8.02 -4.09 -0.35
CA ILE A 108 8.57 -3.80 -1.69
C ILE A 108 7.45 -3.37 -2.63
N VAL A 109 6.37 -4.14 -2.71
CA VAL A 109 5.23 -3.84 -3.59
C VAL A 109 4.60 -2.50 -3.21
N TYR A 110 4.38 -2.27 -1.92
CA TYR A 110 3.82 -1.02 -1.42
C TYR A 110 4.70 0.19 -1.72
N GLY A 111 6.02 0.03 -1.66
CA GLY A 111 7.00 1.07 -2.04
C GLY A 111 6.83 1.55 -3.48
N TYR A 112 6.42 0.67 -4.40
CA TYR A 112 6.09 1.03 -5.79
C TYR A 112 4.69 1.60 -5.96
N TRP A 113 3.71 1.16 -5.15
CA TRP A 113 2.34 1.63 -5.23
C TRP A 113 2.13 3.00 -4.60
N PHE A 114 2.89 3.32 -3.55
CA PHE A 114 2.69 4.52 -2.76
C PHE A 114 2.67 5.83 -3.58
N PRO A 115 3.56 6.08 -4.56
CA PRO A 115 3.47 7.28 -5.38
C PRO A 115 2.12 7.43 -6.11
N TYR A 116 1.55 6.34 -6.59
CA TYR A 116 0.25 6.31 -7.26
C TYR A 116 -0.90 6.49 -6.28
N LEU A 117 -0.84 5.85 -5.11
CA LEU A 117 -1.83 6.02 -4.06
C LEU A 117 -1.86 7.46 -3.54
N ARG A 118 -0.68 8.08 -3.40
CA ARG A 118 -0.56 9.48 -3.03
C ARG A 118 -1.04 10.42 -4.14
N TYR A 119 -0.79 10.09 -5.40
CA TYR A 119 -1.35 10.82 -6.54
C TYR A 119 -2.88 10.81 -6.54
N LEU A 120 -3.49 9.64 -6.29
CA LEU A 120 -4.95 9.54 -6.14
C LEU A 120 -5.46 10.37 -4.97
N ALA A 121 -4.83 10.26 -3.80
CA ALA A 121 -5.21 11.05 -2.63
C ALA A 121 -5.13 12.56 -2.89
N PHE A 122 -4.10 13.00 -3.63
CA PHE A 122 -3.95 14.39 -4.05
C PHE A 122 -5.07 14.83 -5.01
N LYS A 123 -5.38 14.03 -6.05
CA LYS A 123 -6.47 14.35 -6.99
C LYS A 123 -7.84 14.37 -6.34
N GLU A 124 -8.08 13.49 -5.38
CA GLU A 124 -9.33 13.41 -4.62
C GLU A 124 -9.42 14.49 -3.52
N ASN A 125 -8.41 15.37 -3.38
CA ASN A 125 -8.33 16.37 -2.31
C ASN A 125 -8.53 15.77 -0.91
N ARG A 126 -8.04 14.54 -0.69
CA ARG A 126 -8.15 13.89 0.62
C ARG A 126 -7.39 14.69 1.66
N GLN A 127 -8.00 14.87 2.82
CA GLN A 127 -7.32 15.44 3.97
C GLN A 127 -6.24 14.46 4.47
N GLU A 128 -4.99 14.91 4.50
CA GLU A 128 -3.90 14.16 5.11
C GLU A 128 -3.90 14.35 6.63
N TYR A 129 -3.50 13.31 7.37
CA TYR A 129 -3.14 13.48 8.77
C TYR A 129 -1.76 14.14 8.91
N THR A 130 -1.51 14.78 10.05
CA THR A 130 -0.16 15.26 10.37
C THR A 130 0.80 14.07 10.51
N VAL A 131 2.10 14.29 10.28
CA VAL A 131 3.12 13.23 10.36
C VAL A 131 3.07 12.50 11.71
N PHE A 132 2.96 13.26 12.81
CA PHE A 132 2.88 12.70 14.15
C PHE A 132 1.64 11.83 14.35
N GLN A 133 0.46 12.33 13.97
CA GLN A 133 -0.79 11.54 14.03
C GLN A 133 -0.67 10.26 13.20
N SER A 134 -0.06 10.34 12.02
CA SER A 134 0.08 9.21 11.10
C SER A 134 0.97 8.11 11.67
N ILE A 135 2.03 8.47 12.40
CA ILE A 135 2.89 7.51 13.09
C ILE A 135 2.12 6.82 14.21
N VAL A 136 1.45 7.58 15.08
CA VAL A 136 0.72 7.04 16.23
C VAL A 136 -0.42 6.13 15.79
N PHE A 137 -1.29 6.62 14.90
CA PHE A 137 -2.41 5.82 14.37
C PHE A 137 -1.92 4.64 13.54
N GLY A 138 -0.85 4.82 12.76
CA GLY A 138 -0.29 3.75 11.94
C GLY A 138 0.25 2.60 12.79
N LEU A 139 0.94 2.90 13.89
CA LEU A 139 1.39 1.86 14.84
C LEU A 139 0.20 1.11 15.45
N LEU A 140 -0.81 1.83 15.95
CA LEU A 140 -2.00 1.22 16.54
C LEU A 140 -2.73 0.29 15.55
N LEU A 141 -2.91 0.74 14.31
CA LEU A 141 -3.56 -0.04 13.26
C LEU A 141 -2.72 -1.24 12.83
N SER A 142 -1.40 -1.11 12.76
CA SER A 142 -0.51 -2.25 12.51
C SER A 142 -0.59 -3.29 13.62
N PHE A 143 -0.63 -2.89 14.90
CA PHE A 143 -0.84 -3.82 16.01
C PHE A 143 -2.21 -4.51 15.91
N ALA A 144 -3.27 -3.74 15.66
CA ALA A 144 -4.61 -4.29 15.49
C ALA A 144 -4.70 -5.30 14.33
N SER A 145 -3.89 -5.11 13.28
CA SER A 145 -3.84 -6.01 12.12
C SER A 145 -3.24 -7.38 12.43
N ILE A 146 -2.43 -7.50 13.50
CA ILE A 146 -1.79 -8.76 13.91
C ILE A 146 -2.74 -9.61 14.77
N VAL A 147 -3.65 -8.97 15.52
CA VAL A 147 -4.54 -9.62 16.49
C VAL A 147 -5.28 -10.85 15.91
N PRO A 148 -5.88 -10.82 14.71
CA PRO A 148 -6.58 -11.99 14.17
C PRO A 148 -5.67 -13.21 13.99
N SER A 149 -4.41 -13.01 13.61
CA SER A 149 -3.43 -14.09 13.43
C SER A 149 -2.99 -14.68 14.78
N MET A 150 -2.75 -13.83 15.79
CA MET A 150 -2.45 -14.29 17.15
C MET A 150 -3.58 -15.15 17.75
N VAL A 151 -4.83 -14.77 17.49
CA VAL A 151 -5.99 -15.56 17.93
C VAL A 151 -5.95 -16.96 17.31
N ILE A 152 -5.71 -17.07 16.00
CA ILE A 152 -5.63 -18.37 15.30
C ILE A 152 -4.52 -19.25 15.89
N GLU A 153 -3.33 -18.69 16.12
CA GLU A 153 -2.21 -19.44 16.71
C GLU A 153 -2.55 -19.96 18.11
N SER A 154 -3.10 -19.10 18.97
CA SER A 154 -3.46 -19.48 20.34
C SER A 154 -4.50 -20.59 20.42
N PHE A 155 -5.39 -20.71 19.43
CA PHE A 155 -6.40 -21.76 19.42
C PHE A 155 -5.90 -23.08 18.84
N LEU A 156 -4.97 -23.05 17.87
CA LEU A 156 -4.60 -24.20 17.05
C LEU A 156 -3.23 -24.80 17.36
N ILE A 157 -2.36 -24.06 18.05
CA ILE A 157 -0.97 -24.48 18.32
C ILE A 157 -0.74 -24.71 19.82
N ASP A 158 -1.34 -23.89 20.68
CA ASP A 158 -1.17 -23.96 22.13
C ASP A 158 -2.16 -24.93 22.83
N ASN A 159 -3.00 -25.65 22.07
CA ASN A 159 -3.86 -26.77 22.53
C ASN A 159 -3.42 -28.08 21.88
#